data_AF-A0A6C0JNV7-F1
#
_entry.id   AF-A0A6C0JNV7-F1
#
_cell.length_a   1.000
_cell.length_b   1.000
_cell.length_c   1.000
_cell.angle_alpha   90.00
_cell.angle_beta   90.00
_cell.angle_gamma   90.00
#
_symmetry.space_group_name_H-M   'P 1'
#
loop_
_entity.id
_entity.type
_entity.pdbx_description
1 polymer ?
#
loop_
_entity_poly.entity_id
_entity_poly.type
_entity_poly.pdbx_seq_one_letter_code
_entity_poly.pdbx_strand_id
1 'polypeptide(L)'
;MAKRKQTSNGELRHSPIPLTIHKYACLESSLAHWNIQNIQPYFPPIEKLFKSSHLESLHMYGIKFTDEISSILEESKIRTASGAIVDIHRKTTMLVSPYKWMRGEYGATLGLPSSSEQASSAMEKIQNPNNAAYVGAIISSVLSQSGCQHFPKVYGVFTGTTKKHTIDISDDYGELCDRPWFSQNIGKMFDIKLSDEIQDTSDFKHTRTTRVAIQLGETADLGEVQELTVDTVDAEMADMTRVIQEDAEMDDDSSDSSSVSTSYIFGVRSCSCKEEDSDDSDEDDESYEPFAWATFKDVPVQITIMEKCEGTLYQLMMLNPESEKHLAWISQVTFALAYAQRNFGMTHNDLHANNVMYVSTTTEFYYYNCGGVLYRVPTYGYTIKIIDFERGIASVKITGMKEPKLFISDHFCLEEEAGGQYNYADYYVSKYPEIKPSASFDLVRLATSLYWDIFPEPEPNNLLFKLFKKWLTLEDGNSILFGKINEKHDRFHGFHLYKAIARFCKDNAVPRKEIASLKEVYGVESTGNNPVTMID
;
A
#
# COMPACT_ATOMS: atom_id res chain seq x y z
N MET A 1 13.98 53.00 -2.19
CA MET A 1 14.57 51.68 -1.85
C MET A 1 13.68 51.00 -0.81
N ALA A 2 12.70 50.22 -1.25
CA ALA A 2 11.91 49.38 -0.37
C ALA A 2 12.53 47.97 -0.38
N LYS A 3 13.08 47.54 0.76
CA LYS A 3 13.61 46.18 0.95
C LYS A 3 12.46 45.18 0.78
N ARG A 4 12.50 44.41 -0.30
CA ARG A 4 11.63 43.27 -0.54
C ARG A 4 11.97 42.22 0.52
N LYS A 5 11.05 41.93 1.44
CA LYS A 5 11.15 40.82 2.39
C LYS A 5 11.34 39.53 1.58
N GLN A 6 12.50 38.89 1.72
CA GLN A 6 12.68 37.50 1.30
C GLN A 6 11.79 36.64 2.21
N THR A 7 10.79 36.00 1.63
CA THR A 7 10.07 34.90 2.26
C THR A 7 10.97 33.67 2.23
N SER A 8 11.56 33.32 3.36
CA SER A 8 12.18 32.02 3.61
C SER A 8 11.11 30.96 3.86
N ASN A 9 11.35 29.76 3.34
CA ASN A 9 10.69 28.46 3.60
C ASN A 9 9.58 28.02 2.62
N GLY A 10 9.97 27.16 1.67
CA GLY A 10 9.49 25.77 1.66
C GLY A 10 8.00 25.46 1.41
N GLU A 11 7.16 26.39 0.95
CA GLU A 11 5.76 26.05 0.62
C GLU A 11 5.71 25.04 -0.54
N LEU A 12 5.08 23.87 -0.28
CA LEU A 12 4.69 22.89 -1.28
C LEU A 12 3.88 23.61 -2.37
N ARG A 13 4.37 23.61 -3.62
CA ARG A 13 3.65 24.21 -4.74
C ARG A 13 2.78 23.13 -5.34
N HIS A 14 1.47 23.20 -5.11
CA HIS A 14 0.52 22.37 -5.84
C HIS A 14 0.40 22.90 -7.27
N SER A 15 1.25 22.39 -8.15
CA SER A 15 1.26 22.75 -9.56
C SER A 15 -0.08 22.34 -10.19
N PRO A 16 -0.81 23.25 -10.84
CA PRO A 16 -2.07 22.89 -11.46
C PRO A 16 -1.81 21.92 -12.61
N ILE A 17 -2.48 20.77 -12.59
CA ILE A 17 -2.41 19.79 -13.67
C ILE A 17 -3.55 20.02 -14.68
N PRO A 18 -3.29 19.94 -16.00
CA PRO A 18 -4.32 20.15 -17.02
C PRO A 18 -5.19 18.90 -17.23
N LEU A 19 -5.77 18.36 -16.15
CA LEU A 19 -6.73 17.27 -16.25
C LEU A 19 -8.10 17.80 -16.68
N THR A 20 -8.75 17.07 -17.58
CA THR A 20 -10.10 17.35 -18.07
C THR A 20 -10.91 16.06 -18.07
N ILE A 21 -12.23 16.20 -18.06
CA ILE A 21 -13.16 15.07 -18.24
C ILE A 21 -13.83 15.15 -19.59
N HIS A 22 -14.18 13.99 -20.14
CA HIS A 22 -14.96 13.89 -21.36
C HIS A 22 -15.82 12.62 -21.34
N LYS A 23 -16.76 12.56 -22.29
CA LYS A 23 -17.66 11.43 -22.48
C LYS A 23 -16.93 10.32 -23.24
N TYR A 24 -16.85 9.13 -22.66
CA TYR A 24 -16.30 7.97 -23.36
C TYR A 24 -17.34 7.37 -24.31
N ALA A 25 -16.89 6.92 -25.48
CA ALA A 25 -17.68 6.05 -26.34
C ALA A 25 -17.84 4.68 -25.65
N CYS A 26 -18.98 4.04 -25.84
CA CYS A 26 -19.30 2.81 -25.14
C CYS A 26 -18.31 1.69 -25.50
N LEU A 27 -17.56 1.18 -24.53
CA LEU A 27 -16.62 0.06 -24.69
C LEU A 27 -17.33 -1.31 -24.72
N GLU A 28 -18.66 -1.34 -24.63
CA GLU A 28 -19.51 -2.53 -24.43
C GLU A 28 -19.18 -3.72 -25.34
N SER A 29 -18.92 -3.47 -26.63
CA SER A 29 -18.64 -4.54 -27.60
C SER A 29 -17.32 -5.26 -27.36
N SER A 30 -16.40 -4.68 -26.60
CA SER A 30 -15.03 -5.18 -26.39
C SER A 30 -14.81 -5.77 -24.98
N LEU A 31 -15.81 -5.71 -24.09
CA LEU A 31 -15.73 -6.14 -22.69
C LEU A 31 -15.73 -7.65 -22.46
N ALA A 32 -16.06 -8.43 -23.50
CA ALA A 32 -16.04 -9.89 -23.43
C ALA A 32 -14.67 -10.43 -22.97
N HIS A 33 -13.57 -9.76 -23.34
CA HIS A 33 -12.22 -10.15 -22.98
C HIS A 33 -11.89 -10.01 -21.49
N TRP A 34 -12.60 -9.13 -20.76
CA TRP A 34 -12.26 -8.81 -19.38
C TRP A 34 -13.27 -9.33 -18.36
N ASN A 35 -14.37 -9.93 -18.82
CA ASN A 35 -15.44 -10.48 -17.97
C ASN A 35 -16.01 -9.46 -16.95
N ILE A 36 -16.04 -8.19 -17.35
CA ILE A 36 -16.55 -7.06 -16.57
C ILE A 36 -17.87 -6.60 -17.20
N GLN A 37 -18.87 -6.39 -16.35
CA GLN A 37 -20.19 -5.87 -16.69
C GLN A 37 -20.33 -4.43 -16.20
N ASN A 38 -21.27 -3.69 -16.80
CA ASN A 38 -21.65 -2.34 -16.39
C ASN A 38 -20.44 -1.39 -16.25
N ILE A 39 -19.50 -1.44 -17.19
CA ILE A 39 -18.32 -0.57 -17.13
C ILE A 39 -18.75 0.88 -17.21
N GLN A 40 -18.19 1.71 -16.34
CA GLN A 40 -18.38 3.15 -16.39
C GLN A 40 -17.04 3.86 -16.14
N PRO A 41 -16.68 4.88 -16.94
CA PRO A 41 -15.49 5.70 -16.67
C PRO A 41 -15.61 6.55 -15.39
N TYR A 42 -16.82 6.70 -14.84
CA TYR A 42 -17.05 7.46 -13.62
C TYR A 42 -16.53 6.75 -12.37
N PHE A 43 -15.98 7.55 -11.45
CA PHE A 43 -15.66 7.17 -10.07
C PHE A 43 -15.65 8.43 -9.17
N PRO A 44 -15.92 8.33 -7.86
CA PRO A 44 -16.21 9.48 -6.99
C PRO A 44 -15.15 10.62 -6.92
N PRO A 45 -13.83 10.38 -7.04
CA PRO A 45 -12.84 11.44 -7.19
C PRO A 45 -13.12 12.46 -8.30
N ILE A 46 -13.80 12.06 -9.38
CA ILE A 46 -14.20 12.96 -10.46
C ILE A 46 -15.13 14.04 -9.91
N GLU A 47 -16.12 13.67 -9.10
CA GLU A 47 -17.04 14.63 -8.50
C GLU A 47 -16.31 15.58 -7.54
N LYS A 48 -15.38 15.03 -6.72
CA LYS A 48 -14.55 15.82 -5.79
C LYS A 48 -13.67 16.88 -6.48
N LEU A 49 -13.19 16.60 -7.70
CA LEU A 49 -12.32 17.49 -8.49
C LEU A 49 -13.09 18.45 -9.39
N PHE A 50 -14.07 17.95 -10.13
CA PHE A 50 -14.73 18.68 -11.23
C PHE A 50 -16.09 19.26 -10.86
N LYS A 51 -16.63 18.95 -9.66
CA LYS A 51 -18.00 19.32 -9.24
C LYS A 51 -19.04 18.91 -10.28
N SER A 52 -18.95 17.65 -10.71
CA SER A 52 -19.71 17.09 -11.82
C SER A 52 -21.14 16.65 -11.48
N SER A 53 -21.65 16.97 -10.28
CA SER A 53 -23.00 16.58 -9.83
C SER A 53 -24.12 17.06 -10.78
N HIS A 54 -23.88 18.15 -11.51
CA HIS A 54 -24.83 18.71 -12.46
C HIS A 54 -24.84 18.03 -13.84
N LEU A 55 -23.94 17.08 -14.11
CA LEU A 55 -23.87 16.41 -15.41
C LEU A 55 -24.92 15.31 -15.52
N GLU A 56 -25.76 15.39 -16.56
CA GLU A 56 -26.62 14.29 -16.95
C GLU A 56 -25.79 13.09 -17.43
N SER A 57 -26.21 11.86 -17.08
CA SER A 57 -25.50 10.62 -17.42
C SER A 57 -24.04 10.60 -16.94
N LEU A 58 -23.82 11.00 -15.68
CA LEU A 58 -22.50 11.07 -15.03
C LEU A 58 -21.62 9.82 -15.25
N HIS A 59 -22.24 8.63 -15.25
CA HIS A 59 -21.57 7.36 -15.50
C HIS A 59 -20.76 7.33 -16.81
N MET A 60 -21.09 8.13 -17.81
CA MET A 60 -20.39 8.16 -19.10
C MET A 60 -19.14 9.07 -19.12
N TYR A 61 -18.90 9.84 -18.06
CA TYR A 61 -17.79 10.79 -17.99
C TYR A 61 -16.60 10.21 -17.23
N GLY A 62 -15.41 10.37 -17.81
CA GLY A 62 -14.13 9.97 -17.20
C GLY A 62 -13.05 11.00 -17.42
N ILE A 63 -11.91 10.77 -16.76
CA ILE A 63 -10.69 11.53 -17.00
C ILE A 63 -10.23 11.29 -18.44
N LYS A 64 -9.90 12.37 -19.16
CA LYS A 64 -9.28 12.32 -20.48
C LYS A 64 -7.78 12.06 -20.35
N PHE A 65 -7.26 11.09 -21.08
CA PHE A 65 -5.82 10.82 -21.14
C PHE A 65 -5.23 11.26 -22.48
N THR A 66 -3.92 11.56 -22.49
CA THR A 66 -3.22 12.00 -23.72
C THR A 66 -3.28 10.95 -24.84
N ASP A 67 -3.13 9.67 -24.50
CA ASP A 67 -3.26 8.55 -25.43
C ASP A 67 -4.18 7.50 -24.79
N GLU A 68 -5.48 7.75 -24.82
CA GLU A 68 -6.47 6.91 -24.12
C GLU A 68 -6.82 5.63 -24.88
N ILE A 69 -7.41 4.67 -24.18
CA ILE A 69 -7.92 3.45 -24.81
C ILE A 69 -9.05 3.75 -25.80
N SER A 70 -8.94 3.19 -27.01
CA SER A 70 -9.96 3.25 -28.05
C SER A 70 -10.72 1.93 -28.20
N SER A 71 -10.01 0.79 -28.19
CA SER A 71 -10.63 -0.53 -28.26
C SER A 71 -9.76 -1.59 -27.59
N ILE A 72 -10.40 -2.63 -27.04
CA ILE A 72 -9.71 -3.79 -26.45
C ILE A 72 -9.52 -4.84 -27.54
N LEU A 73 -8.28 -5.31 -27.73
CA LEU A 73 -7.95 -6.31 -28.75
C LEU A 73 -7.81 -7.71 -28.13
N GLU A 74 -7.12 -7.77 -26.99
CA GLU A 74 -6.88 -8.99 -26.21
C GLU A 74 -6.92 -8.63 -24.72
N GLU A 75 -6.79 -9.62 -23.82
CA GLU A 75 -6.79 -9.36 -22.38
C GLU A 75 -5.71 -8.35 -21.95
N SER A 76 -4.51 -8.44 -22.56
CA SER A 76 -3.35 -7.61 -22.24
C SER A 76 -2.94 -6.65 -23.37
N LYS A 77 -3.79 -6.46 -24.40
CA LYS A 77 -3.50 -5.54 -25.51
C LYS A 77 -4.68 -4.66 -25.87
N ILE A 78 -4.36 -3.40 -26.11
CA ILE A 78 -5.34 -2.38 -26.51
C ILE A 78 -4.88 -1.65 -27.75
N ARG A 79 -5.83 -1.00 -28.42
CA ARG A 79 -5.57 0.07 -29.36
C ARG A 79 -5.84 1.40 -28.68
N THR A 80 -4.90 2.32 -28.78
CA THR A 80 -5.04 3.68 -28.23
C THR A 80 -5.68 4.64 -29.24
N ALA A 81 -6.07 5.83 -28.79
CA ALA A 81 -6.66 6.87 -29.62
C ALA A 81 -5.72 7.36 -30.74
N SER A 82 -4.41 7.26 -30.54
CA SER A 82 -3.42 7.50 -31.62
C SER A 82 -3.35 6.39 -32.66
N GLY A 83 -4.05 5.27 -32.45
CA GLY A 83 -4.03 4.08 -33.30
C GLY A 83 -2.91 3.09 -32.98
N ALA A 84 -2.06 3.38 -32.00
CA ALA A 84 -1.00 2.47 -31.56
C ALA A 84 -1.58 1.23 -30.90
N ILE A 85 -0.93 0.09 -31.11
CA ILE A 85 -1.22 -1.16 -30.41
C ILE A 85 -0.18 -1.32 -29.32
N VAL A 86 -0.63 -1.42 -28.07
CA VAL A 86 0.26 -1.46 -26.90
C VAL A 86 -0.12 -2.62 -25.97
N ASP A 87 0.90 -3.25 -25.40
CA ASP A 87 0.74 -4.15 -24.28
C ASP A 87 0.45 -3.35 -23.01
N ILE A 88 -0.49 -3.84 -22.22
CA ILE A 88 -0.98 -3.19 -21.00
C ILE A 88 -0.88 -4.11 -19.80
N HIS A 89 -0.79 -3.49 -18.64
CA HIS A 89 -1.12 -4.10 -17.36
C HIS A 89 -2.49 -3.56 -16.91
N ARG A 90 -3.42 -4.47 -16.58
CA ARG A 90 -4.74 -4.14 -16.05
C ARG A 90 -4.73 -4.41 -14.55
N LYS A 91 -4.67 -3.35 -13.74
CA LYS A 91 -4.86 -3.45 -12.30
C LYS A 91 -6.37 -3.44 -12.00
N THR A 92 -6.85 -4.48 -11.33
CA THR A 92 -8.26 -4.61 -10.91
C THR A 92 -8.30 -4.73 -9.39
N THR A 93 -8.90 -3.76 -8.72
CA THR A 93 -8.98 -3.70 -7.25
C THR A 93 -10.44 -3.71 -6.82
N MET A 94 -10.79 -4.54 -5.83
CA MET A 94 -12.15 -4.53 -5.26
C MET A 94 -12.44 -3.20 -4.55
N LEU A 95 -13.66 -2.67 -4.71
CA LEU A 95 -14.09 -1.43 -4.06
C LEU A 95 -14.44 -1.60 -2.58
N VAL A 96 -14.43 -2.84 -2.10
CA VAL A 96 -14.78 -3.25 -0.75
C VAL A 96 -13.71 -4.22 -0.26
N SER A 97 -13.42 -4.18 1.05
CA SER A 97 -12.39 -5.04 1.63
C SER A 97 -12.82 -6.51 1.53
N PRO A 98 -12.04 -7.38 0.87
CA PRO A 98 -12.41 -8.79 0.75
C PRO A 98 -12.53 -9.46 2.12
N TYR A 99 -11.61 -9.13 3.04
CA TYR A 99 -11.62 -9.60 4.41
C TYR A 99 -12.90 -9.18 5.16
N LYS A 100 -13.27 -7.89 5.14
CA LYS A 100 -14.53 -7.42 5.77
C LYS A 100 -15.78 -8.01 5.12
N TRP A 101 -15.75 -8.26 3.81
CA TRP A 101 -16.81 -9.00 3.13
C TRP A 101 -16.95 -10.41 3.70
N MET A 102 -15.84 -11.13 3.82
CA MET A 102 -15.80 -12.47 4.38
C MET A 102 -16.18 -12.52 5.87
N ARG A 103 -16.10 -11.40 6.60
CA ARG A 103 -16.66 -11.24 7.96
C ARG A 103 -18.16 -10.87 8.01
N GLY A 104 -18.77 -10.51 6.88
CA GLY A 104 -20.19 -10.17 6.80
C GLY A 104 -20.52 -8.71 7.11
N GLU A 105 -19.55 -7.81 7.01
CA GLU A 105 -19.75 -6.38 7.33
C GLU A 105 -20.43 -5.61 6.20
N TYR A 106 -20.47 -6.16 4.99
CA TYR A 106 -21.16 -5.56 3.87
C TYR A 106 -22.52 -6.22 3.62
N GLY A 107 -23.49 -5.40 3.20
CA GLY A 107 -24.82 -5.89 2.82
C GLY A 107 -24.81 -6.73 1.54
N ALA A 108 -25.87 -7.51 1.33
CA ALA A 108 -25.98 -8.46 0.20
C ALA A 108 -26.13 -7.80 -1.19
N THR A 109 -26.32 -6.48 -1.28
CA THR A 109 -26.47 -5.76 -2.55
C THR A 109 -25.48 -4.60 -2.62
N LEU A 110 -24.46 -4.74 -3.45
CA LEU A 110 -23.48 -3.70 -3.72
C LEU A 110 -23.62 -3.25 -5.17
N GLY A 111 -23.92 -1.96 -5.35
CA GLY A 111 -24.00 -1.30 -6.66
C GLY A 111 -22.69 -0.63 -7.08
N LEU A 112 -22.69 0.01 -8.25
CA LEU A 112 -21.58 0.86 -8.71
C LEU A 112 -21.72 2.30 -8.20
N PRO A 113 -20.62 3.07 -8.10
CA PRO A 113 -20.69 4.44 -7.64
C PRO A 113 -21.57 5.30 -8.54
N SER A 114 -22.35 6.19 -7.93
CA SER A 114 -23.25 7.16 -8.57
C SER A 114 -23.02 8.57 -8.01
N SER A 115 -23.84 9.56 -8.39
CA SER A 115 -23.74 10.91 -7.82
C SER A 115 -24.02 10.93 -6.31
N SER A 116 -23.42 11.87 -5.58
CA SER A 116 -23.64 11.97 -4.12
C SER A 116 -25.11 12.19 -3.73
N GLU A 117 -25.92 12.78 -4.62
CA GLU A 117 -27.35 13.03 -4.39
C GLU A 117 -28.22 11.78 -4.52
N GLN A 118 -27.75 10.75 -5.23
CA GLN A 118 -28.48 9.52 -5.52
C GLN A 118 -28.01 8.31 -4.67
N ALA A 119 -26.94 8.49 -3.89
CA ALA A 119 -26.35 7.45 -3.07
C ALA A 119 -27.25 7.07 -1.89
N SER A 120 -27.44 5.76 -1.66
CA SER A 120 -28.03 5.26 -0.41
C SER A 120 -26.96 5.10 0.67
N SER A 121 -27.36 5.13 1.95
CA SER A 121 -26.45 4.90 3.08
C SER A 121 -25.75 3.54 3.05
N ALA A 122 -26.33 2.55 2.36
CA ALA A 122 -25.75 1.20 2.21
C ALA A 122 -24.48 1.15 1.31
N MET A 123 -24.13 2.25 0.63
CA MET A 123 -23.01 2.32 -0.32
C MET A 123 -21.87 3.24 0.14
N GLU A 124 -21.78 3.54 1.44
CA GLU A 124 -20.83 4.52 1.99
C GLU A 124 -19.38 4.25 1.55
N LYS A 125 -18.90 3.01 1.64
CA LYS A 125 -17.54 2.63 1.20
C LYS A 125 -17.31 2.82 -0.31
N ILE A 126 -18.31 2.50 -1.13
CA ILE A 126 -18.24 2.60 -2.61
C ILE A 126 -18.32 4.05 -3.07
N GLN A 127 -18.99 4.90 -2.30
CA GLN A 127 -19.15 6.32 -2.60
C GLN A 127 -18.08 7.20 -1.96
N ASN A 128 -17.29 6.65 -1.04
CA ASN A 128 -16.17 7.34 -0.43
C ASN A 128 -15.11 7.71 -1.50
N PRO A 129 -14.87 9.01 -1.79
CA PRO A 129 -13.84 9.42 -2.75
C PRO A 129 -12.41 9.11 -2.27
N ASN A 130 -12.26 8.77 -1.00
CA ASN A 130 -11.01 8.35 -0.39
C ASN A 130 -10.83 6.81 -0.37
N ASN A 131 -11.73 6.04 -1.00
CA ASN A 131 -11.54 4.59 -1.17
C ASN A 131 -10.15 4.29 -1.76
N ALA A 132 -9.40 3.37 -1.16
CA ALA A 132 -8.03 3.06 -1.55
C ALA A 132 -7.86 2.79 -3.06
N ALA A 133 -8.79 2.06 -3.67
CA ALA A 133 -8.77 1.76 -5.09
C ALA A 133 -8.92 3.05 -5.95
N TYR A 134 -9.80 3.96 -5.55
CA TYR A 134 -9.99 5.25 -6.19
C TYR A 134 -8.79 6.18 -6.00
N VAL A 135 -8.22 6.21 -4.79
CA VAL A 135 -7.03 7.00 -4.46
C VAL A 135 -5.84 6.54 -5.30
N GLY A 136 -5.62 5.22 -5.40
CA GLY A 136 -4.61 4.66 -6.28
C GLY A 136 -4.81 5.05 -7.75
N ALA A 137 -6.05 4.98 -8.25
CA ALA A 137 -6.38 5.32 -9.63
C ALA A 137 -6.19 6.83 -9.94
N ILE A 138 -6.64 7.72 -9.05
CA ILE A 138 -6.50 9.18 -9.27
C ILE A 138 -5.05 9.63 -9.16
N ILE A 139 -4.28 9.11 -8.20
CA ILE A 139 -2.85 9.43 -8.07
C ILE A 139 -2.09 8.92 -9.30
N SER A 140 -2.33 7.69 -9.74
CA SER A 140 -1.75 7.14 -10.98
C SER A 140 -2.07 8.01 -12.19
N SER A 141 -3.32 8.47 -12.31
CA SER A 141 -3.77 9.33 -13.41
C SER A 141 -3.05 10.68 -13.41
N VAL A 142 -2.94 11.31 -12.24
CA VAL A 142 -2.27 12.61 -12.07
C VAL A 142 -0.77 12.48 -12.38
N LEU A 143 -0.11 11.48 -11.83
CA LEU A 143 1.32 11.26 -12.05
C LEU A 143 1.62 10.91 -13.51
N SER A 144 0.79 10.09 -14.14
CA SER A 144 0.91 9.77 -15.57
C SER A 144 0.79 11.02 -16.46
N GLN A 145 -0.13 11.93 -16.15
CA GLN A 145 -0.32 13.17 -16.93
C GLN A 145 0.62 14.30 -16.49
N SER A 146 1.50 14.07 -15.50
CA SER A 146 2.44 15.08 -15.01
C SER A 146 3.63 15.31 -15.94
N GLY A 147 3.88 14.40 -16.90
CA GLY A 147 5.05 14.43 -17.78
C GLY A 147 6.32 13.84 -17.18
N CYS A 148 6.31 13.43 -15.91
CA CYS A 148 7.44 12.70 -15.32
C CYS A 148 7.46 11.25 -15.81
N GLN A 149 8.58 10.85 -16.41
CA GLN A 149 8.77 9.52 -17.01
C GLN A 149 8.83 8.38 -15.99
N HIS A 150 9.06 8.67 -14.71
CA HIS A 150 9.20 7.67 -13.63
C HIS A 150 7.86 7.18 -13.08
N PHE A 151 6.75 7.52 -13.74
CA PHE A 151 5.44 6.98 -13.44
C PHE A 151 4.89 6.28 -14.69
N PRO A 152 4.19 5.15 -14.54
CA PRO A 152 3.58 4.43 -15.65
C PRO A 152 2.60 5.32 -16.42
N LYS A 153 2.53 5.14 -17.74
CA LYS A 153 1.43 5.73 -18.51
C LYS A 153 0.10 5.08 -18.11
N VAL A 154 -0.96 5.87 -18.00
CA VAL A 154 -2.32 5.39 -17.79
C VAL A 154 -3.12 5.65 -19.07
N TYR A 155 -3.78 4.60 -19.56
CA TYR A 155 -4.57 4.63 -20.79
C TYR A 155 -6.07 4.75 -20.52
N GLY A 156 -6.52 4.46 -19.30
CA GLY A 156 -7.93 4.54 -18.93
C GLY A 156 -8.18 4.08 -17.51
N VAL A 157 -9.25 4.59 -16.92
CA VAL A 157 -9.67 4.31 -15.54
C VAL A 157 -11.17 4.12 -15.54
N PHE A 158 -11.64 3.00 -14.98
CA PHE A 158 -13.04 2.59 -15.05
C PHE A 158 -13.49 1.92 -13.76
N THR A 159 -14.76 2.01 -13.42
CA THR A 159 -15.42 1.11 -12.46
C THR A 159 -16.30 0.12 -13.21
N GLY A 160 -16.56 -1.02 -12.60
CA GLY A 160 -17.45 -2.02 -13.17
C GLY A 160 -17.70 -3.17 -12.21
N THR A 161 -18.52 -4.13 -12.63
CA THR A 161 -18.83 -5.33 -11.86
C THR A 161 -18.15 -6.52 -12.51
N THR A 162 -17.21 -7.15 -11.82
CA THR A 162 -16.59 -8.38 -12.34
C THR A 162 -17.42 -9.59 -11.98
N LYS A 163 -17.61 -10.53 -12.92
CA LYS A 163 -18.36 -11.76 -12.63
C LYS A 163 -17.62 -12.68 -11.67
N LYS A 164 -16.29 -12.68 -11.74
CA LYS A 164 -15.41 -13.48 -10.88
C LYS A 164 -14.13 -12.71 -10.59
N HIS A 165 -13.73 -12.68 -9.34
CA HIS A 165 -12.43 -12.15 -8.93
C HIS A 165 -11.85 -13.04 -7.84
N THR A 166 -10.64 -13.55 -8.08
CA THR A 166 -9.96 -14.46 -7.17
C THR A 166 -8.82 -13.70 -6.50
N ILE A 167 -8.75 -13.80 -5.19
CA ILE A 167 -7.68 -13.24 -4.37
C ILE A 167 -7.06 -14.35 -3.52
N ASP A 168 -5.82 -14.14 -3.12
CA ASP A 168 -5.18 -14.91 -2.07
C ASP A 168 -5.69 -14.42 -0.70
N ILE A 169 -5.98 -15.37 0.19
CA ILE A 169 -6.46 -15.14 1.56
C ILE A 169 -5.65 -15.95 2.58
N SER A 170 -4.46 -16.43 2.21
CA SER A 170 -3.64 -17.34 3.02
C SER A 170 -3.37 -16.79 4.42
N ASP A 171 -3.01 -15.51 4.54
CA ASP A 171 -2.81 -14.83 5.83
C ASP A 171 -4.07 -14.76 6.70
N ASP A 172 -5.21 -14.46 6.07
CA ASP A 172 -6.47 -14.26 6.77
C ASP A 172 -7.21 -15.58 7.05
N TYR A 173 -6.84 -16.66 6.37
CA TYR A 173 -7.60 -17.91 6.35
C TYR A 173 -7.75 -18.51 7.75
N GLY A 174 -6.70 -18.48 8.57
CA GLY A 174 -6.73 -18.97 9.95
C GLY A 174 -7.80 -18.30 10.80
N GLU A 175 -7.93 -16.97 10.73
CA GLU A 175 -8.95 -16.24 11.49
C GLU A 175 -10.36 -16.39 10.88
N LEU A 176 -10.44 -16.42 9.55
CA LEU A 176 -11.71 -16.49 8.84
C LEU A 176 -12.38 -17.86 9.01
N CYS A 177 -11.61 -18.95 8.95
CA CYS A 177 -12.15 -20.32 8.93
C CYS A 177 -12.92 -20.71 10.21
N ASP A 178 -12.59 -20.09 11.35
CA ASP A 178 -13.27 -20.31 12.62
C ASP A 178 -14.62 -19.58 12.73
N ARG A 179 -14.92 -18.65 11.82
CA ARG A 179 -16.15 -17.85 11.88
C ARG A 179 -17.35 -18.62 11.28
N PRO A 180 -18.49 -18.72 12.01
CA PRO A 180 -19.70 -19.34 11.46
C PRO A 180 -20.21 -18.64 10.19
N TRP A 181 -20.08 -17.31 10.13
CA TRP A 181 -20.47 -16.55 8.96
C TRP A 181 -19.67 -16.94 7.71
N PHE A 182 -18.36 -17.14 7.85
CA PHE A 182 -17.47 -17.51 6.76
C PHE A 182 -17.92 -18.84 6.16
N SER A 183 -17.99 -19.90 6.98
CA SER A 183 -18.39 -21.25 6.53
C SER A 183 -19.80 -21.32 5.92
N GLN A 184 -20.77 -20.56 6.44
CA GLN A 184 -22.16 -20.56 5.93
C GLN A 184 -22.35 -19.85 4.59
N ASN A 185 -21.41 -19.01 4.19
CA ASN A 185 -21.47 -18.20 2.98
C ASN A 185 -20.53 -18.68 1.86
N ILE A 186 -19.70 -19.70 2.11
CA ILE A 186 -18.99 -20.43 1.06
C ILE A 186 -20.01 -21.02 0.07
N GLY A 187 -19.78 -20.83 -1.23
CA GLY A 187 -20.68 -21.25 -2.32
C GLY A 187 -21.85 -20.30 -2.58
N LYS A 188 -22.12 -19.35 -1.67
CA LYS A 188 -23.16 -18.32 -1.83
C LYS A 188 -22.56 -16.99 -2.27
N MET A 189 -21.69 -16.41 -1.45
CA MET A 189 -21.08 -15.10 -1.69
C MET A 189 -19.68 -15.19 -2.30
N PHE A 190 -18.93 -16.22 -1.91
CA PHE A 190 -17.59 -16.50 -2.40
C PHE A 190 -17.33 -18.01 -2.43
N ASP A 191 -16.44 -18.45 -3.30
CA ASP A 191 -15.94 -19.82 -3.35
C ASP A 191 -14.51 -19.86 -2.80
N ILE A 192 -14.13 -20.91 -2.07
CA ILE A 192 -12.75 -21.09 -1.58
C ILE A 192 -12.07 -22.22 -2.36
N LYS A 193 -10.80 -22.01 -2.72
CA LYS A 193 -9.91 -23.05 -3.25
C LYS A 193 -8.68 -23.11 -2.34
N LEU A 194 -8.30 -24.29 -1.89
CA LEU A 194 -7.03 -24.52 -1.18
C LEU A 194 -6.01 -25.17 -2.13
N SER A 195 -4.72 -25.09 -1.81
CA SER A 195 -3.66 -25.81 -2.51
C SER A 195 -3.86 -27.33 -2.39
N ASP A 196 -3.39 -28.06 -3.40
CA ASP A 196 -3.60 -29.51 -3.49
C ASP A 196 -2.89 -30.24 -2.32
N GLU A 197 -1.76 -29.70 -1.85
CA GLU A 197 -0.99 -30.21 -0.70
C GLU A 197 -1.79 -30.20 0.61
N ILE A 198 -2.62 -29.17 0.82
CA ILE A 198 -3.48 -29.07 2.00
C ILE A 198 -4.72 -29.94 1.85
N GLN A 199 -5.27 -30.06 0.63
CA GLN A 199 -6.45 -30.90 0.37
C GLN A 199 -6.20 -32.40 0.65
N ASP A 200 -4.96 -32.87 0.45
CA ASP A 200 -4.57 -34.26 0.66
C ASP A 200 -4.18 -34.59 2.11
N THR A 201 -4.05 -33.58 2.99
CA THR A 201 -3.89 -33.82 4.43
C THR A 201 -5.22 -34.18 5.08
N SER A 202 -5.37 -35.43 5.51
CA SER A 202 -6.60 -35.99 6.12
C SER A 202 -7.04 -35.32 7.43
N ASP A 203 -6.23 -34.41 7.97
CA ASP A 203 -6.48 -33.67 9.21
C ASP A 203 -7.07 -32.27 8.99
N PHE A 204 -7.10 -31.76 7.75
CA PHE A 204 -7.64 -30.44 7.44
C PHE A 204 -9.15 -30.50 7.12
N LYS A 205 -9.96 -30.74 8.15
CA LYS A 205 -11.42 -30.66 8.02
C LYS A 205 -11.88 -29.22 8.17
N HIS A 206 -12.33 -28.61 7.06
CA HIS A 206 -13.23 -27.46 7.10
C HIS A 206 -14.33 -27.75 8.14
N THR A 207 -14.44 -26.90 9.18
CA THR A 207 -15.41 -26.94 10.29
C THR A 207 -15.11 -27.88 11.47
N ARG A 208 -14.60 -27.31 12.58
CA ARG A 208 -14.73 -27.92 13.92
C ARG A 208 -16.17 -27.93 14.44
N THR A 209 -17.08 -27.19 13.78
CA THR A 209 -18.48 -27.00 14.19
C THR A 209 -19.42 -28.12 13.72
N THR A 210 -18.98 -29.01 12.83
CA THR A 210 -19.75 -30.19 12.39
C THR A 210 -19.26 -31.46 13.09
N ARG A 211 -19.03 -31.39 14.41
CA ARG A 211 -19.08 -32.63 15.20
C ARG A 211 -20.55 -33.03 15.28
N VAL A 212 -20.89 -34.18 14.68
CA VAL A 212 -22.10 -34.93 15.06
C VAL A 212 -22.10 -34.98 16.58
N ALA A 213 -23.19 -34.50 17.20
CA ALA A 213 -23.33 -34.58 18.65
C ALA A 213 -23.07 -36.04 19.05
N ILE A 214 -21.99 -36.29 19.77
CA ILE A 214 -21.73 -37.60 20.34
C ILE A 214 -22.84 -37.79 21.37
N GLN A 215 -23.86 -38.56 20.99
CA GLN A 215 -24.80 -39.09 21.94
C GLN A 215 -24.00 -40.09 22.78
N LEU A 216 -23.57 -39.64 23.97
CA LEU A 216 -23.12 -40.54 25.02
C LEU A 216 -24.30 -41.45 25.36
N GLY A 217 -24.32 -42.64 24.78
CA GLY A 217 -25.11 -43.75 25.31
C GLY A 217 -24.57 -44.10 26.70
N GLU A 218 -25.47 -44.48 27.62
CA GLU A 218 -25.18 -44.63 29.06
C GLU A 218 -24.14 -45.70 29.42
N THR A 219 -23.56 -46.42 28.45
CA THR A 219 -22.47 -47.38 28.68
C THR A 219 -21.54 -47.44 27.47
N ALA A 220 -20.27 -47.05 27.67
CA ALA A 220 -19.17 -47.36 26.76
C ALA A 220 -18.21 -48.31 27.49
N ASP A 221 -18.03 -49.50 26.92
CA ASP A 221 -17.12 -50.52 27.43
C ASP A 221 -15.67 -50.07 27.17
N LEU A 222 -15.00 -49.62 28.22
CA LEU A 222 -13.57 -49.29 28.18
C LEU A 222 -12.81 -50.60 28.37
N GLY A 223 -12.32 -51.17 27.26
CA GLY A 223 -11.40 -52.32 27.31
C GLY A 223 -10.17 -52.06 28.19
N GLU A 224 -9.42 -53.12 28.49
CA GLU A 224 -8.35 -53.16 29.50
C GLU A 224 -7.40 -51.95 29.46
N VAL A 225 -7.61 -50.99 30.37
CA VAL A 225 -6.71 -49.86 30.60
C VAL A 225 -5.60 -50.32 31.55
N GLN A 226 -4.35 -50.21 31.11
CA GLN A 226 -3.18 -50.48 31.95
C GLN A 226 -2.96 -49.28 32.89
N GLU A 227 -3.08 -49.51 34.19
CA GLU A 227 -2.94 -48.49 35.23
C GLU A 227 -1.47 -48.07 35.37
N LEU A 228 -1.15 -46.82 34.99
CA LEU A 228 0.18 -46.24 35.18
C LEU A 228 0.33 -45.80 36.64
N THR A 229 1.11 -46.55 37.42
CA THR A 229 1.51 -46.15 38.78
C THR A 229 2.51 -45.00 38.71
N VAL A 230 2.16 -43.85 39.28
CA VAL A 230 3.05 -42.70 39.44
C VAL A 230 3.56 -42.69 40.88
N ASP A 231 4.87 -42.70 41.07
CA ASP A 231 5.53 -42.56 42.38
C ASP A 231 5.30 -41.14 42.94
N THR A 232 4.62 -41.07 44.08
CA THR A 232 4.46 -39.83 44.86
C THR A 232 5.75 -39.52 45.61
N VAL A 233 6.44 -38.44 45.23
CA VAL A 233 7.47 -37.81 46.06
C VAL A 233 6.86 -36.64 46.84
N ASP A 234 6.93 -36.73 48.17
CA ASP A 234 6.53 -35.66 49.09
C ASP A 234 7.45 -34.45 48.92
N ALA A 235 6.91 -33.33 48.44
CA ALA A 235 7.58 -32.03 48.43
C ALA A 235 6.70 -30.98 49.11
N GLU A 236 7.24 -30.37 50.17
CA GLU A 236 6.59 -29.35 50.99
C GLU A 236 6.28 -28.07 50.20
N MET A 237 5.11 -27.48 50.47
CA MET A 237 4.61 -26.26 49.83
C MET A 237 5.44 -25.03 50.21
N ALA A 238 6.18 -24.47 49.26
CA ALA A 238 6.80 -23.16 49.40
C ALA A 238 5.84 -22.02 49.03
N ASP A 239 5.94 -20.95 49.81
CA ASP A 239 5.05 -19.79 49.92
C ASP A 239 5.02 -18.90 48.66
N MET A 240 3.83 -18.58 48.16
CA MET A 240 3.64 -17.74 46.98
C MET A 240 3.74 -16.25 47.36
N THR A 241 4.86 -15.61 47.01
CA THR A 241 5.02 -14.16 47.12
C THR A 241 4.15 -13.45 46.07
N ARG A 242 3.08 -12.78 46.51
CA ARG A 242 2.31 -11.84 45.69
C ARG A 242 3.06 -10.52 45.57
N VAL A 243 3.50 -10.16 44.36
CA VAL A 243 3.97 -8.82 44.03
C VAL A 243 2.92 -8.15 43.15
N ILE A 244 1.95 -7.50 43.80
CA ILE A 244 1.11 -6.47 43.20
C ILE A 244 1.55 -5.16 43.84
N GLN A 245 2.15 -4.27 43.05
CA GLN A 245 2.38 -2.88 43.44
C GLN A 245 1.24 -2.06 42.83
N GLU A 246 0.34 -1.61 43.70
CA GLU A 246 -0.59 -0.51 43.43
C GLU A 246 0.20 0.81 43.52
N ASP A 247 -0.07 1.74 42.61
CA ASP A 247 -0.21 3.18 42.91
C ASP A 247 -0.51 3.95 41.60
N ALA A 248 -1.77 4.43 41.46
CA ALA A 248 -2.12 5.81 41.09
C ALA A 248 -3.62 5.95 40.80
N GLU A 249 -4.31 6.45 41.82
CA GLU A 249 -5.46 7.39 41.82
C GLU A 249 -6.67 7.10 40.90
N MET A 250 -7.75 6.68 41.57
CA MET A 250 -9.12 6.73 41.07
C MET A 250 -9.64 8.17 41.10
N ASP A 251 -10.10 8.66 39.94
CA ASP A 251 -11.15 9.67 39.87
C ASP A 251 -12.39 8.99 39.25
N ASP A 252 -13.44 8.89 40.07
CA ASP A 252 -14.75 8.32 39.74
C ASP A 252 -15.64 9.45 39.23
N ASP A 253 -15.94 9.45 37.93
CA ASP A 253 -17.15 10.11 37.45
C ASP A 253 -17.84 9.24 36.41
N SER A 254 -19.13 9.03 36.66
CA SER A 254 -19.96 8.01 36.05
C SER A 254 -20.85 8.62 34.97
N SER A 255 -20.61 8.31 33.69
CA SER A 255 -21.63 8.41 32.64
C SER A 255 -21.21 7.75 31.32
N ASP A 256 -22.06 6.85 30.84
CA ASP A 256 -22.25 6.32 29.47
C ASP A 256 -21.11 6.47 28.43
N SER A 257 -20.54 5.34 28.01
CA SER A 257 -20.60 4.84 26.62
C SER A 257 -19.59 3.71 26.43
N SER A 258 -19.96 2.71 25.64
CA SER A 258 -19.15 1.56 25.23
C SER A 258 -17.92 1.94 24.38
N SER A 259 -16.96 2.66 24.97
CA SER A 259 -15.69 2.99 24.33
C SER A 259 -14.72 1.83 24.50
N VAL A 260 -14.70 0.89 23.54
CA VAL A 260 -13.54 0.02 23.33
C VAL A 260 -12.29 0.91 23.27
N SER A 261 -11.35 0.74 24.20
CA SER A 261 -10.17 1.61 24.30
C SER A 261 -9.29 1.41 23.06
N THR A 262 -9.35 2.35 22.11
CA THR A 262 -8.58 2.31 20.85
C THR A 262 -7.09 2.67 21.02
N SER A 263 -6.59 2.75 22.26
CA SER A 263 -5.23 3.20 22.56
C SER A 263 -4.17 2.26 21.98
N TYR A 264 -4.46 0.96 21.88
CA TYR A 264 -3.55 -0.03 21.29
C TYR A 264 -3.35 0.17 19.78
N ILE A 265 -4.30 0.77 19.06
CA ILE A 265 -4.24 0.93 17.60
C ILE A 265 -3.08 1.84 17.20
N PHE A 266 -2.79 2.87 17.99
CA PHE A 266 -1.67 3.79 17.72
C PHE A 266 -0.34 3.34 18.32
N GLY A 267 -0.32 2.22 19.07
CA GLY A 267 0.87 1.70 19.72
C GLY A 267 1.93 1.19 18.74
N VAL A 268 3.20 1.48 19.05
CA VAL A 268 4.35 0.92 18.34
C VAL A 268 5.06 -0.04 19.29
N ARG A 269 5.16 -1.31 18.91
CA ARG A 269 5.86 -2.35 19.69
C ARG A 269 7.16 -2.68 18.99
N SER A 270 8.29 -2.47 19.66
CA SER A 270 9.59 -2.99 19.21
C SER A 270 9.78 -4.42 19.71
N CYS A 271 10.55 -5.22 18.98
CA CYS A 271 10.95 -6.54 19.47
C CYS A 271 11.71 -6.39 20.80
N SER A 272 11.31 -7.18 21.80
CA SER A 272 11.94 -7.25 23.12
C SER A 272 12.62 -8.60 23.25
N CYS A 273 13.74 -8.79 22.56
CA CYS A 273 14.60 -9.95 22.74
C CYS A 273 15.13 -9.95 24.19
N LYS A 274 14.48 -10.72 25.07
CA LYS A 274 15.06 -11.15 26.35
C LYS A 274 15.78 -12.47 26.06
N GLU A 275 17.01 -12.60 26.54
CA GLU A 275 17.82 -13.82 26.44
C GLU A 275 17.16 -14.96 27.23
N GLU A 276 16.21 -15.64 26.60
CA GLU A 276 15.94 -17.05 26.84
C GLU A 276 15.94 -17.67 25.46
N ASP A 277 16.80 -18.67 25.25
CA ASP A 277 16.92 -19.48 24.03
C ASP A 277 15.56 -20.12 23.71
N SER A 278 14.68 -19.36 23.07
CA SER A 278 13.67 -19.90 22.19
C SER A 278 14.34 -19.98 20.84
N ASP A 279 14.63 -21.21 20.40
CA ASP A 279 14.65 -21.56 18.97
C ASP A 279 13.27 -21.21 18.38
N ASP A 280 12.89 -19.94 18.36
CA ASP A 280 12.05 -19.42 17.27
C ASP A 280 13.01 -19.36 16.09
N SER A 281 13.20 -20.52 15.46
CA SER A 281 13.53 -20.58 14.06
C SER A 281 12.56 -19.63 13.37
N ASP A 282 13.07 -18.46 12.96
CA ASP A 282 12.45 -17.62 11.96
C ASP A 282 12.28 -18.48 10.70
N GLU A 283 11.21 -19.28 10.66
CA GLU A 283 10.70 -19.98 9.47
C GLU A 283 9.98 -18.99 8.53
N ASP A 284 10.23 -17.69 8.65
CA ASP A 284 9.64 -16.65 7.79
C ASP A 284 10.39 -16.50 6.44
N ASP A 285 11.36 -17.36 6.13
CA ASP A 285 12.00 -17.47 4.82
C ASP A 285 11.71 -18.83 4.12
N GLU A 286 10.70 -19.57 4.58
CA GLU A 286 10.02 -20.50 3.68
C GLU A 286 9.24 -19.66 2.68
N SER A 287 9.48 -19.88 1.38
CA SER A 287 8.75 -19.24 0.30
C SER A 287 7.27 -19.23 0.63
N TYR A 288 6.69 -18.04 0.83
CA TYR A 288 5.27 -17.85 1.08
C TYR A 288 4.49 -18.40 -0.12
N GLU A 289 4.19 -19.70 -0.08
CA GLU A 289 3.44 -20.35 -1.12
C GLU A 289 1.97 -20.12 -0.80
N PRO A 290 1.27 -19.32 -1.63
CA PRO A 290 -0.14 -19.04 -1.41
C PRO A 290 -0.90 -20.37 -1.40
N PHE A 291 -1.66 -20.62 -0.34
CA PHE A 291 -2.33 -21.90 -0.12
C PHE A 291 -3.85 -21.79 -0.08
N ALA A 292 -4.41 -20.59 0.05
CA ALA A 292 -5.84 -20.36 0.10
C ALA A 292 -6.28 -19.20 -0.80
N TRP A 293 -7.25 -19.46 -1.67
CA TRP A 293 -7.82 -18.44 -2.56
C TRP A 293 -9.32 -18.30 -2.38
N ALA A 294 -9.81 -17.06 -2.33
CA ALA A 294 -11.22 -16.73 -2.34
C ALA A 294 -11.65 -16.15 -3.69
N THR A 295 -12.70 -16.71 -4.28
CA THR A 295 -13.31 -16.23 -5.53
C THR A 295 -14.64 -15.56 -5.24
N PHE A 296 -14.71 -14.26 -5.43
CA PHE A 296 -15.92 -13.46 -5.28
C PHE A 296 -16.69 -13.35 -6.60
N LYS A 297 -18.02 -13.29 -6.52
CA LYS A 297 -18.92 -13.15 -7.67
C LYS A 297 -19.63 -11.80 -7.66
N ASP A 298 -19.79 -11.22 -8.84
CA ASP A 298 -20.52 -9.96 -9.08
C ASP A 298 -20.08 -8.80 -8.17
N VAL A 299 -18.75 -8.61 -8.05
CA VAL A 299 -18.18 -7.60 -7.14
C VAL A 299 -17.84 -6.30 -7.84
N PRO A 300 -18.08 -5.14 -7.19
CA PRO A 300 -17.70 -3.84 -7.71
C PRO A 300 -16.18 -3.67 -7.63
N VAL A 301 -15.57 -3.29 -8.76
CA VAL A 301 -14.12 -3.13 -8.90
C VAL A 301 -13.76 -1.78 -9.53
N GLN A 302 -12.59 -1.29 -9.17
CA GLN A 302 -11.84 -0.25 -9.88
C GLN A 302 -10.85 -0.91 -10.83
N ILE A 303 -10.79 -0.41 -12.06
CA ILE A 303 -9.87 -0.88 -13.09
C ILE A 303 -9.00 0.30 -13.52
N THR A 304 -7.69 0.09 -13.49
CA THR A 304 -6.71 1.04 -14.04
C THR A 304 -5.91 0.33 -15.12
N ILE A 305 -5.95 0.88 -16.34
CA ILE A 305 -5.21 0.37 -17.48
C ILE A 305 -3.92 1.17 -17.60
N MET A 306 -2.79 0.49 -17.48
CA MET A 306 -1.49 1.15 -17.42
C MET A 306 -0.41 0.46 -18.26
N GLU A 307 0.69 1.17 -18.45
CA GLU A 307 1.92 0.69 -19.07
C GLU A 307 2.37 -0.61 -18.41
N LYS A 308 2.60 -1.63 -19.24
CA LYS A 308 3.17 -2.90 -18.78
C LYS A 308 4.65 -2.71 -18.50
N CYS A 309 5.06 -2.94 -17.25
CA CYS A 309 6.47 -2.97 -16.85
C CYS A 309 7.08 -4.37 -17.07
N GLU A 310 8.40 -4.45 -17.13
CA GLU A 310 9.14 -5.70 -17.43
C GLU A 310 9.39 -6.55 -16.18
N GLY A 311 9.74 -5.91 -15.06
CA GLY A 311 10.01 -6.59 -13.78
C GLY A 311 10.13 -5.60 -12.63
N THR A 312 10.37 -6.11 -11.42
CA THR A 312 10.55 -5.28 -10.22
C THR A 312 11.98 -4.76 -10.09
N LEU A 313 12.16 -3.67 -9.37
CA LEU A 313 13.48 -3.12 -9.02
C LEU A 313 14.28 -4.16 -8.22
N TYR A 314 13.62 -4.91 -7.33
CA TYR A 314 14.25 -6.00 -6.59
C TYR A 314 14.93 -6.99 -7.52
N GLN A 315 14.17 -7.55 -8.48
CA GLN A 315 14.70 -8.48 -9.48
C GLN A 315 15.86 -7.85 -10.27
N LEU A 316 15.73 -6.59 -10.68
CA LEU A 316 16.76 -5.89 -11.45
C LEU A 316 18.07 -5.75 -10.68
N MET A 317 17.99 -5.38 -9.39
CA MET A 317 19.14 -5.21 -8.51
C MET A 317 19.82 -6.54 -8.19
N MET A 318 19.05 -7.61 -7.97
CA MET A 318 19.61 -8.95 -7.72
C MET A 318 20.33 -9.52 -8.95
N LEU A 319 19.83 -9.24 -10.17
CA LEU A 319 20.48 -9.67 -11.41
C LEU A 319 21.74 -8.86 -11.77
N ASN A 320 21.92 -7.68 -11.18
CA ASN A 320 23.00 -6.76 -11.51
C ASN A 320 23.69 -6.29 -10.23
N PRO A 321 24.73 -6.99 -9.74
CA PRO A 321 25.34 -6.70 -8.45
C PRO A 321 26.19 -5.42 -8.42
N GLU A 322 26.33 -4.70 -9.55
CA GLU A 322 27.21 -3.53 -9.62
C GLU A 322 26.64 -2.33 -8.87
N SER A 323 27.36 -1.87 -7.85
CA SER A 323 26.94 -0.78 -6.95
C SER A 323 26.63 0.54 -7.68
N GLU A 324 27.32 0.84 -8.78
CA GLU A 324 27.09 2.03 -9.58
C GLU A 324 25.70 2.02 -10.25
N LYS A 325 25.23 0.85 -10.70
CA LYS A 325 23.90 0.68 -11.29
C LYS A 325 22.83 0.83 -10.21
N HIS A 326 23.02 0.17 -9.07
CA HIS A 326 22.12 0.28 -7.91
C HIS A 326 21.95 1.74 -7.48
N LEU A 327 23.05 2.47 -7.32
CA LEU A 327 23.01 3.88 -6.97
C LEU A 327 22.24 4.70 -8.01
N ALA A 328 22.45 4.45 -9.30
CA ALA A 328 21.76 5.17 -10.38
C ALA A 328 20.25 4.91 -10.37
N TRP A 329 19.82 3.66 -10.19
CA TRP A 329 18.40 3.30 -10.14
C TRP A 329 17.69 3.84 -8.89
N ILE A 330 18.32 3.75 -7.71
CA ILE A 330 17.81 4.37 -6.48
C ILE A 330 17.78 5.89 -6.60
N SER A 331 18.72 6.48 -7.33
CA SER A 331 18.70 7.92 -7.63
C SER A 331 17.51 8.30 -8.51
N GLN A 332 17.17 7.51 -9.53
CA GLN A 332 15.96 7.73 -10.33
C GLN A 332 14.69 7.72 -9.44
N VAL A 333 14.58 6.77 -8.50
CA VAL A 333 13.48 6.73 -7.50
C VAL A 333 13.46 8.00 -6.64
N THR A 334 14.63 8.43 -6.16
CA THR A 334 14.77 9.64 -5.35
C THR A 334 14.31 10.89 -6.09
N PHE A 335 14.70 11.05 -7.37
CA PHE A 335 14.22 12.15 -8.22
C PHE A 335 12.70 12.07 -8.47
N ALA A 336 12.15 10.88 -8.72
CA ALA A 336 10.72 10.68 -8.91
C ALA A 336 9.89 11.06 -7.67
N LEU A 337 10.33 10.63 -6.49
CA LEU A 337 9.68 10.99 -5.22
C LEU A 337 9.79 12.48 -4.94
N ALA A 338 10.95 13.11 -5.15
CA ALA A 338 11.11 14.55 -4.97
C ALA A 338 10.17 15.34 -5.90
N TYR A 339 10.01 14.89 -7.16
CA TYR A 339 9.07 15.47 -8.11
C TYR A 339 7.62 15.36 -7.62
N ALA A 340 7.19 14.18 -7.20
CA ALA A 340 5.82 13.94 -6.74
C ALA A 340 5.50 14.68 -5.43
N GLN A 341 6.44 14.69 -4.49
CA GLN A 341 6.35 15.47 -3.25
C GLN A 341 6.21 16.95 -3.56
N ARG A 342 7.04 17.48 -4.47
CA ARG A 342 6.99 18.90 -4.81
C ARG A 342 5.65 19.31 -5.41
N ASN A 343 5.21 18.59 -6.44
CA ASN A 343 4.08 18.99 -7.28
C ASN A 343 2.72 18.64 -6.68
N PHE A 344 2.65 17.55 -5.90
CA PHE A 344 1.40 16.99 -5.42
C PHE A 344 1.38 16.78 -3.89
N GLY A 345 2.44 17.12 -3.16
CA GLY A 345 2.54 16.80 -1.73
C GLY A 345 2.41 15.30 -1.48
N MET A 346 2.87 14.47 -2.42
CA MET A 346 2.63 13.04 -2.40
C MET A 346 3.47 12.32 -1.34
N THR A 347 2.88 11.39 -0.61
CA THR A 347 3.59 10.28 0.05
C THR A 347 3.00 8.95 -0.42
N HIS A 348 3.86 7.98 -0.70
CA HIS A 348 3.44 6.65 -1.17
C HIS A 348 2.95 5.76 -0.03
N ASN A 349 3.64 5.82 1.12
CA ASN A 349 3.36 5.12 2.38
C ASN A 349 3.46 3.59 2.35
N ASP A 350 3.87 3.02 1.21
CA ASP A 350 4.08 1.57 1.04
C ASP A 350 5.10 1.27 -0.07
N LEU A 351 6.18 2.05 -0.10
CA LEU A 351 7.20 1.94 -1.15
C LEU A 351 8.25 0.89 -0.79
N HIS A 352 7.92 -0.39 -0.98
CA HIS A 352 8.92 -1.47 -0.98
C HIS A 352 9.45 -1.72 -2.40
N ALA A 353 10.56 -2.46 -2.54
CA ALA A 353 11.22 -2.69 -3.83
C ALA A 353 10.32 -3.32 -4.91
N ASN A 354 9.32 -4.13 -4.52
CA ASN A 354 8.34 -4.68 -5.47
C ASN A 354 7.33 -3.66 -6.01
N ASN A 355 7.10 -2.54 -5.31
CA ASN A 355 6.29 -1.40 -5.79
C ASN A 355 7.12 -0.40 -6.63
N VAL A 356 8.35 -0.78 -6.95
CA VAL A 356 9.19 -0.09 -7.92
C VAL A 356 9.48 -1.09 -9.04
N MET A 357 9.20 -0.70 -10.27
CA MET A 357 9.38 -1.53 -11.46
C MET A 357 10.31 -0.85 -12.46
N TYR A 358 10.62 -1.53 -13.56
CA TYR A 358 11.39 -0.96 -14.65
C TYR A 358 10.79 -1.27 -16.02
N VAL A 359 11.17 -0.43 -16.99
CA VAL A 359 11.01 -0.68 -18.43
C VAL A 359 12.34 -0.43 -19.13
N SER A 360 12.62 -1.15 -20.20
CA SER A 360 13.80 -0.92 -21.02
C SER A 360 13.73 0.43 -21.74
N THR A 361 14.89 1.06 -21.92
CA THR A 361 15.02 2.34 -22.61
C THR A 361 16.33 2.41 -23.39
N THR A 362 16.28 3.06 -24.55
CA THR A 362 17.48 3.41 -25.33
C THR A 362 18.10 4.73 -24.88
N THR A 363 17.44 5.45 -23.97
CA THR A 363 17.97 6.72 -23.45
C THR A 363 19.12 6.45 -22.50
N GLU A 364 20.32 6.93 -22.81
CA GLU A 364 21.52 6.68 -21.98
C GLU A 364 21.51 7.43 -20.65
N PHE A 365 21.00 8.67 -20.64
CA PHE A 365 21.00 9.54 -19.47
C PHE A 365 19.69 10.28 -19.30
N TYR A 366 19.28 10.43 -18.04
CA TYR A 366 18.24 11.36 -17.66
C TYR A 366 18.79 12.59 -16.98
N TYR A 367 18.15 13.72 -17.28
CA TYR A 367 18.57 15.03 -16.79
C TYR A 367 17.50 15.62 -15.88
N TYR A 368 17.92 16.11 -14.73
CA TYR A 368 17.05 16.70 -13.72
C TYR A 368 17.57 18.07 -13.31
N ASN A 369 16.64 18.97 -12.97
CA ASN A 369 16.97 20.21 -12.28
C ASN A 369 16.33 20.19 -10.90
N CYS A 370 17.15 20.33 -9.85
CA CYS A 370 16.64 20.49 -8.49
C CYS A 370 17.30 21.71 -7.84
N GLY A 371 16.49 22.74 -7.60
CA GLY A 371 16.95 23.97 -6.95
C GLY A 371 18.03 24.72 -7.75
N GLY A 372 17.96 24.66 -9.09
CA GLY A 372 18.93 25.28 -9.98
C GLY A 372 20.19 24.44 -10.25
N VAL A 373 20.35 23.29 -9.60
CA VAL A 373 21.46 22.36 -9.87
C VAL A 373 21.01 21.33 -10.90
N LEU A 374 21.84 21.11 -11.92
CA LEU A 374 21.60 20.13 -12.99
C LEU A 374 22.29 18.81 -12.65
N TYR A 375 21.57 17.72 -12.87
CA TYR A 375 22.05 16.35 -12.64
C TYR A 375 21.90 15.54 -13.91
N ARG A 376 22.88 14.67 -14.20
CA ARG A 376 22.87 13.69 -15.29
C ARG A 376 23.03 12.29 -14.70
N VAL A 377 21.96 11.51 -14.67
CA VAL A 377 21.93 10.15 -14.12
C VAL A 377 21.95 9.13 -15.25
N PRO A 378 22.87 8.16 -15.28
CA PRO A 378 22.85 7.07 -16.26
C PRO A 378 21.64 6.16 -16.03
N THR A 379 21.02 5.70 -17.12
CA THR A 379 19.88 4.78 -17.04
C THR A 379 20.31 3.33 -16.96
N TYR A 380 21.49 3.02 -17.49
CA TYR A 380 21.95 1.65 -17.77
C TYR A 380 20.92 0.82 -18.54
N GLY A 381 20.18 1.47 -19.45
CA GLY A 381 19.18 0.81 -20.28
C GLY A 381 17.81 0.65 -19.62
N TYR A 382 17.60 1.20 -18.41
CA TYR A 382 16.34 1.05 -17.67
C TYR A 382 15.79 2.38 -17.14
N THR A 383 14.49 2.58 -17.36
CA THR A 383 13.69 3.62 -16.72
C THR A 383 12.99 3.03 -15.51
N ILE A 384 13.30 3.55 -14.32
CA ILE A 384 12.66 3.11 -13.09
C ILE A 384 11.29 3.78 -12.93
N LYS A 385 10.27 3.00 -12.54
CA LYS A 385 8.86 3.38 -12.44
C LYS A 385 8.32 3.08 -11.05
N ILE A 386 7.69 4.05 -10.40
CA ILE A 386 6.98 3.82 -9.12
C ILE A 386 5.52 3.48 -9.43
N ILE A 387 4.99 2.43 -8.82
CA ILE A 387 3.62 1.92 -9.00
C ILE A 387 2.94 1.75 -7.65
N ASP A 388 1.64 1.45 -7.68
CA ASP A 388 0.81 1.10 -6.51
C ASP A 388 0.60 2.21 -5.46
N PHE A 389 -0.28 3.14 -5.80
CA PHE A 389 -0.60 4.29 -4.93
C PHE A 389 -1.84 4.08 -4.06
N GLU A 390 -2.26 2.84 -3.76
CA GLU A 390 -3.48 2.58 -2.98
C GLU A 390 -3.39 3.05 -1.53
N ARG A 391 -2.18 3.08 -0.96
CA ARG A 391 -1.88 3.74 0.33
C ARG A 391 -1.35 5.17 0.16
N GLY A 392 -1.48 5.73 -1.04
CA GLY A 392 -0.99 7.06 -1.36
C GLY A 392 -1.76 8.17 -0.62
N ILE A 393 -1.06 9.27 -0.39
CA ILE A 393 -1.67 10.54 0.03
C ILE A 393 -1.19 11.59 -0.95
N ALA A 394 -2.11 12.35 -1.56
CA ALA A 394 -1.76 13.39 -2.51
C ALA A 394 -2.76 14.54 -2.51
N SER A 395 -2.26 15.73 -2.79
CA SER A 395 -3.04 16.95 -2.96
C SER A 395 -3.06 17.35 -4.43
N VAL A 396 -4.23 17.21 -5.06
CA VAL A 396 -4.42 17.42 -6.49
C VAL A 396 -5.09 18.77 -6.74
N LYS A 397 -4.50 19.58 -7.61
CA LYS A 397 -5.06 20.85 -8.07
C LYS A 397 -5.19 20.80 -9.58
N ILE A 398 -6.41 20.88 -10.11
CA ILE A 398 -6.64 21.03 -11.55
C ILE A 398 -6.69 22.50 -11.96
N THR A 399 -6.49 22.76 -13.25
CA THR A 399 -6.55 24.12 -13.81
C THR A 399 -7.92 24.76 -13.51
N GLY A 400 -7.92 25.98 -12.95
CA GLY A 400 -9.13 26.72 -12.57
C GLY A 400 -9.53 26.57 -11.09
N MET A 401 -8.93 25.64 -10.34
CA MET A 401 -9.13 25.56 -8.89
C MET A 401 -8.29 26.58 -8.12
N LYS A 402 -8.86 27.12 -7.04
CA LYS A 402 -8.14 27.98 -6.09
C LYS A 402 -7.24 27.14 -5.16
N GLU A 403 -7.85 26.16 -4.50
CA GLU A 403 -7.20 25.28 -3.54
C GLU A 403 -7.11 23.84 -4.07
N PRO A 404 -6.04 23.09 -3.73
CA PRO A 404 -5.96 21.66 -4.02
C PRO A 404 -7.00 20.87 -3.23
N LYS A 405 -7.32 19.66 -3.70
CA LYS A 405 -8.10 18.65 -2.97
C LYS A 405 -7.18 17.56 -2.47
N LEU A 406 -7.25 17.28 -1.18
CA LEU A 406 -6.55 16.17 -0.55
C LEU A 406 -7.26 14.85 -0.86
N PHE A 407 -6.49 13.86 -1.28
CA PHE A 407 -6.86 12.45 -1.37
C PHE A 407 -6.00 11.70 -0.37
N ILE A 408 -6.64 11.07 0.60
CA ILE A 408 -6.01 10.25 1.63
C ILE A 408 -6.68 8.89 1.57
N SER A 409 -5.91 7.81 1.45
CA SER A 409 -6.47 6.46 1.37
C SER A 409 -7.26 6.10 2.63
N ASP A 410 -8.43 5.48 2.45
CA ASP A 410 -9.24 4.98 3.55
C ASP A 410 -8.64 3.76 4.23
N HIS A 411 -7.56 3.16 3.71
CA HIS A 411 -6.73 2.23 4.46
C HIS A 411 -6.23 2.83 5.78
N PHE A 412 -6.07 4.16 5.87
CA PHE A 412 -5.66 4.83 7.11
C PHE A 412 -6.79 5.03 8.13
N CYS A 413 -8.03 4.66 7.78
CA CYS A 413 -9.11 4.61 8.75
C CYS A 413 -8.79 3.59 9.86
N LEU A 414 -9.25 3.85 11.08
CA LEU A 414 -8.87 3.08 12.27
C LEU A 414 -9.16 1.57 12.16
N GLU A 415 -10.23 1.20 11.45
CA GLU A 415 -10.70 -0.18 11.30
C GLU A 415 -10.22 -0.83 10.00
N GLU A 416 -9.35 -0.16 9.25
CA GLU A 416 -8.81 -0.66 7.97
C GLU A 416 -7.34 -1.07 8.15
N GLU A 417 -6.77 -1.66 7.11
CA GLU A 417 -5.47 -2.36 7.12
C GLU A 417 -4.29 -1.48 7.59
N ALA A 418 -4.33 -0.17 7.30
CA ALA A 418 -3.31 0.79 7.71
C ALA A 418 -3.68 1.59 8.98
N GLY A 419 -4.69 1.12 9.72
CA GLY A 419 -5.22 1.76 10.91
C GLY A 419 -4.15 2.08 11.94
N GLY A 420 -4.14 3.34 12.39
CA GLY A 420 -3.17 3.84 13.37
C GLY A 420 -1.82 4.24 12.80
N GLN A 421 -1.56 4.10 11.50
CA GLN A 421 -0.35 4.66 10.88
C GLN A 421 -0.34 6.18 10.92
N TYR A 422 -1.48 6.83 10.73
CA TYR A 422 -1.64 8.28 10.86
C TYR A 422 -2.83 8.62 11.75
N ASN A 423 -2.81 9.83 12.29
CA ASN A 423 -3.96 10.46 12.93
C ASN A 423 -4.09 11.85 12.32
N TYR A 424 -4.72 11.95 11.14
CA TYR A 424 -4.63 13.12 10.28
C TYR A 424 -5.83 13.24 9.33
N ALA A 425 -6.13 14.49 8.95
CA ALA A 425 -7.15 14.86 7.97
C ALA A 425 -8.52 14.20 8.25
N ASP A 426 -9.11 13.53 7.25
CA ASP A 426 -10.46 12.96 7.31
C ASP A 426 -10.58 11.81 8.35
N TYR A 427 -9.46 11.30 8.87
CA TYR A 427 -9.40 10.23 9.88
C TYR A 427 -8.84 10.69 11.23
N TYR A 428 -8.84 12.01 11.49
CA TYR A 428 -8.36 12.55 12.75
C TYR A 428 -9.29 12.24 13.92
N VAL A 429 -8.74 11.69 15.00
CA VAL A 429 -9.41 11.45 16.28
C VAL A 429 -8.78 12.35 17.33
N SER A 430 -9.59 13.23 17.90
CA SER A 430 -9.19 14.26 18.87
C SER A 430 -8.57 13.71 20.16
N LYS A 431 -8.88 12.46 20.52
CA LYS A 431 -8.32 11.79 21.70
C LYS A 431 -6.80 11.55 21.60
N TYR A 432 -6.25 11.50 20.39
CA TYR A 432 -4.85 11.15 20.14
C TYR A 432 -4.10 12.33 19.50
N PRO A 433 -2.77 12.41 19.70
CA PRO A 433 -1.96 13.44 19.05
C PRO A 433 -2.05 13.34 17.53
N GLU A 434 -1.97 14.48 16.85
CA GLU A 434 -1.95 14.51 15.39
C GLU A 434 -0.66 13.85 14.87
N ILE A 435 -0.79 12.91 13.94
CA ILE A 435 0.36 12.29 13.28
C ILE A 435 0.21 12.40 11.76
N LYS A 436 1.06 13.25 11.18
CA LYS A 436 1.06 13.58 9.76
C LYS A 436 1.93 12.62 8.95
N PRO A 437 1.65 12.48 7.64
CA PRO A 437 2.57 11.86 6.69
C PRO A 437 3.92 12.56 6.68
N SER A 438 5.00 11.79 6.52
CA SER A 438 6.38 12.29 6.49
C SER A 438 6.96 12.14 5.10
N ALA A 439 7.64 13.17 4.61
CA ALA A 439 8.34 13.11 3.33
C ALA A 439 9.52 12.12 3.33
N SER A 440 10.02 11.74 4.51
CA SER A 440 11.07 10.72 4.62
C SER A 440 10.54 9.28 4.52
N PHE A 441 9.23 9.07 4.70
CA PHE A 441 8.65 7.73 4.83
C PHE A 441 9.04 6.80 3.68
N ASP A 442 8.88 7.27 2.45
CA ASP A 442 8.99 6.43 1.26
C ASP A 442 10.42 5.91 1.04
N LEU A 443 11.45 6.75 1.24
CA LEU A 443 12.85 6.31 1.12
C LEU A 443 13.27 5.40 2.27
N VAL A 444 12.79 5.65 3.48
CA VAL A 444 13.05 4.75 4.61
C VAL A 444 12.43 3.38 4.34
N ARG A 445 11.15 3.33 3.93
CA ARG A 445 10.45 2.07 3.64
C ARG A 445 11.10 1.27 2.51
N LEU A 446 11.63 1.98 1.50
CA LEU A 446 12.37 1.36 0.40
C LEU A 446 13.69 0.75 0.91
N ALA A 447 14.45 1.51 1.70
CA ALA A 447 15.70 1.02 2.28
C ALA A 447 15.47 -0.20 3.18
N THR A 448 14.44 -0.20 4.04
CA THR A 448 14.14 -1.37 4.89
C THR A 448 13.80 -2.61 4.07
N SER A 449 13.21 -2.46 2.88
CA SER A 449 12.89 -3.61 1.99
C SER A 449 14.06 -4.16 1.17
N LEU A 450 15.22 -3.50 1.19
CA LEU A 450 16.36 -3.85 0.34
C LEU A 450 17.65 -4.06 1.12
N TYR A 451 17.71 -3.56 2.36
CA TYR A 451 18.97 -3.45 3.09
C TYR A 451 19.64 -4.82 3.28
N TRP A 452 18.90 -5.82 3.77
CA TRP A 452 19.46 -7.13 4.06
C TRP A 452 19.93 -7.89 2.81
N ASP A 453 19.19 -7.78 1.71
CA ASP A 453 19.52 -8.47 0.46
C ASP A 453 20.71 -7.85 -0.27
N ILE A 454 20.83 -6.51 -0.25
CA ILE A 454 21.92 -5.80 -0.94
C ILE A 454 23.17 -5.73 -0.06
N PHE A 455 23.01 -5.56 1.24
CA PHE A 455 24.09 -5.35 2.20
C PHE A 455 24.05 -6.37 3.34
N PRO A 456 24.19 -7.67 3.05
CA PRO A 456 24.27 -8.70 4.09
C PRO A 456 25.47 -8.46 5.01
N GLU A 457 26.56 -7.91 4.45
CA GLU A 457 27.72 -7.43 5.19
C GLU A 457 27.90 -5.92 5.00
N PRO A 458 28.41 -5.19 6.01
CA PRO A 458 28.63 -3.75 5.90
C PRO A 458 29.61 -3.37 4.79
N GLU A 459 29.23 -2.41 3.94
CA GLU A 459 30.09 -1.87 2.87
C GLU A 459 30.37 -0.36 3.03
N PRO A 460 31.23 0.08 3.97
CA PRO A 460 31.43 1.51 4.27
C PRO A 460 31.94 2.36 3.12
N ASN A 461 32.50 1.77 2.06
CA ASN A 461 32.99 2.49 0.88
C ASN A 461 31.89 2.71 -0.16
N ASN A 462 30.79 1.96 -0.10
CA ASN A 462 29.68 2.05 -1.03
C ASN A 462 28.80 3.28 -0.69
N LEU A 463 28.57 4.14 -1.68
CA LEU A 463 27.79 5.36 -1.49
C LEU A 463 26.32 5.06 -1.16
N LEU A 464 25.76 4.02 -1.79
CA LEU A 464 24.39 3.59 -1.53
C LEU A 464 24.25 3.04 -0.11
N PHE A 465 25.23 2.27 0.37
CA PHE A 465 25.28 1.82 1.76
C PHE A 465 25.24 2.99 2.74
N LYS A 466 26.05 4.04 2.50
CA LYS A 466 26.04 5.26 3.32
C LYS A 466 24.69 5.97 3.32
N LEU A 467 24.03 6.05 2.16
CA LEU A 467 22.69 6.62 2.05
C LEU A 467 21.67 5.80 2.85
N PHE A 468 21.65 4.47 2.67
CA PHE A 468 20.74 3.60 3.40
C PHE A 468 20.96 3.68 4.91
N LYS A 469 22.21 3.58 5.39
CA LYS A 469 22.51 3.77 6.82
C LYS A 469 22.00 5.11 7.33
N LYS A 470 22.23 6.20 6.60
CA LYS A 470 21.70 7.53 6.96
C LYS A 470 20.18 7.56 7.02
N TRP A 471 19.48 6.99 6.04
CA TRP A 471 18.02 6.96 6.00
C TRP A 471 17.44 6.10 7.12
N LEU A 472 18.13 5.05 7.53
CA LEU A 472 17.71 4.18 8.62
C LEU A 472 18.05 4.74 10.01
N THR A 473 18.95 5.71 10.12
CA THR A 473 19.32 6.36 11.39
C THR A 473 18.31 7.46 11.77
N LEU A 474 17.89 7.43 13.02
CA LEU A 474 16.99 8.41 13.65
C LEU A 474 17.77 9.56 14.30
N GLU A 475 17.06 10.60 14.72
CA GLU A 475 17.66 11.79 15.36
C GLU A 475 18.38 11.47 16.69
N ASP A 476 17.96 10.41 17.38
CA ASP A 476 18.58 9.93 18.63
C ASP A 476 19.80 9.02 18.39
N GLY A 477 20.18 8.81 17.12
CA GLY A 477 21.27 7.93 16.72
C GLY A 477 20.91 6.45 16.61
N ASN A 478 19.72 6.04 17.05
CA ASN A 478 19.26 4.65 16.92
C ASN A 478 18.81 4.36 15.48
N SER A 479 18.79 3.08 15.11
CA SER A 479 18.24 2.65 13.81
C SER A 479 16.74 2.37 13.89
N ILE A 480 16.02 2.64 12.81
CA ILE A 480 14.65 2.18 12.61
C ILE A 480 14.59 0.69 12.27
N LEU A 481 15.63 0.16 11.63
CA LEU A 481 15.70 -1.24 11.20
C LEU A 481 16.35 -2.13 12.25
N PHE A 482 17.49 -1.73 12.81
CA PHE A 482 18.30 -2.60 13.67
C PHE A 482 17.82 -2.62 15.12
N GLY A 483 17.75 -3.82 15.69
CA GLY A 483 17.47 -4.05 17.11
C GLY A 483 18.46 -3.33 18.02
N LYS A 484 18.00 -2.94 19.21
CA LYS A 484 18.84 -2.19 20.17
C LYS A 484 19.94 -3.06 20.80
N ILE A 485 19.70 -4.36 20.90
CA ILE A 485 20.59 -5.33 21.55
C ILE A 485 21.43 -6.05 20.49
N ASN A 486 20.77 -6.52 19.42
CA ASN A 486 21.41 -7.18 18.30
C ASN A 486 21.16 -6.38 17.01
N GLU A 487 22.24 -5.89 16.39
CA GLU A 487 22.17 -5.13 15.14
C GLU A 487 21.81 -6.00 13.93
N LYS A 488 21.86 -7.33 14.05
CA LYS A 488 21.48 -8.29 13.00
C LYS A 488 20.00 -8.68 13.00
N HIS A 489 19.21 -8.13 13.92
CA HIS A 489 17.81 -8.45 14.07
C HIS A 489 16.94 -7.21 13.81
N ASP A 490 15.76 -7.40 13.22
CA ASP A 490 14.84 -6.32 12.95
C ASP A 490 14.23 -5.76 14.24
N ARG A 491 14.10 -4.43 14.31
CA ARG A 491 13.62 -3.72 15.50
C ARG A 491 12.10 -3.77 15.64
N PHE A 492 11.40 -3.76 14.50
CA PHE A 492 9.94 -3.72 14.43
C PHE A 492 9.48 -4.73 13.38
N HIS A 493 8.56 -5.62 13.74
CA HIS A 493 7.99 -6.62 12.83
C HIS A 493 6.61 -6.20 12.33
N GLY A 494 6.25 -6.70 11.15
CA GLY A 494 4.96 -6.46 10.51
C GLY A 494 4.58 -4.98 10.43
N PHE A 495 3.31 -4.68 10.69
CA PHE A 495 2.79 -3.31 10.55
C PHE A 495 3.33 -2.31 11.60
N HIS A 496 3.99 -2.79 12.67
CA HIS A 496 4.65 -1.89 13.63
C HIS A 496 5.81 -1.13 12.99
N LEU A 497 6.49 -1.68 11.98
CA LEU A 497 7.52 -0.98 11.22
C LEU A 497 6.94 0.26 10.52
N TYR A 498 5.80 0.13 9.85
CA TYR A 498 5.12 1.25 9.18
C TYR A 498 4.76 2.36 10.18
N LYS A 499 4.20 1.99 11.34
CA LYS A 499 3.91 2.96 12.41
C LYS A 499 5.19 3.62 12.92
N ALA A 500 6.26 2.85 13.14
CA ALA A 500 7.54 3.36 13.62
C ALA A 500 8.16 4.36 12.63
N ILE A 501 8.19 4.04 11.33
CA ILE A 501 8.67 4.96 10.29
C ILE A 501 7.86 6.26 10.32
N ALA A 502 6.53 6.17 10.33
CA ALA A 502 5.64 7.33 10.38
C ALA A 502 5.83 8.20 11.63
N ARG A 503 6.20 7.62 12.79
CA ARG A 503 6.40 8.36 14.05
C ARG A 503 7.78 8.98 14.18
N PHE A 504 8.82 8.23 13.80
CA PHE A 504 10.19 8.55 14.17
C PHE A 504 11.02 9.10 13.00
N CYS A 505 10.69 8.76 11.75
CA CYS A 505 11.43 9.23 10.58
C CYS A 505 10.84 10.54 10.06
N LYS A 506 11.44 11.67 10.44
CA LYS A 506 10.98 13.01 10.05
C LYS A 506 11.80 13.58 8.89
N ASP A 507 13.05 13.89 9.15
CA ASP A 507 13.91 14.66 8.24
C ASP A 507 15.13 13.89 7.72
N ASN A 508 15.28 12.62 8.10
CA ASN A 508 16.44 11.78 7.83
C ASN A 508 16.57 11.28 6.38
N ALA A 509 15.46 11.20 5.64
CA ALA A 509 15.45 10.67 4.27
C ALA A 509 14.52 11.46 3.34
N VAL A 510 14.51 12.79 3.42
CA VAL A 510 13.67 13.62 2.54
C VAL A 510 14.26 13.63 1.13
N PRO A 511 13.59 13.11 0.08
CA PRO A 511 14.16 12.94 -1.26
C PRO A 511 14.86 14.19 -1.82
N ARG A 512 14.24 15.36 -1.67
CA ARG A 512 14.84 16.63 -2.11
C ARG A 512 16.16 16.96 -1.41
N LYS A 513 16.29 16.66 -0.12
CA LYS A 513 17.53 16.86 0.64
C LYS A 513 18.59 15.85 0.21
N GLU A 514 18.19 14.60 -0.04
CA GLU A 514 19.09 13.53 -0.46
C GLU A 514 19.69 13.78 -1.85
N ILE A 515 18.92 14.34 -2.78
CA ILE A 515 19.42 14.75 -4.12
C ILE A 515 20.66 15.64 -4.03
N ALA A 516 20.74 16.54 -3.03
CA ALA A 516 21.88 17.43 -2.88
C ALA A 516 23.20 16.68 -2.65
N SER A 517 23.16 15.52 -1.99
CA SER A 517 24.33 14.66 -1.78
C SER A 517 24.82 13.99 -3.06
N LEU A 518 23.96 13.85 -4.06
CA LEU A 518 24.28 13.25 -5.35
C LEU A 518 24.98 14.23 -6.31
N LYS A 519 25.15 15.49 -5.91
CA LYS A 519 25.78 16.52 -6.76
C LYS A 519 27.22 16.17 -7.12
N GLU A 520 27.98 15.58 -6.20
CA GLU A 520 29.37 15.18 -6.47
C GLU A 520 29.47 14.05 -7.50
N VAL A 521 28.41 13.23 -7.63
CA VAL A 521 28.38 12.07 -8.51
C VAL A 521 27.77 12.41 -9.88
N TYR A 522 26.64 13.11 -9.89
CA TYR A 522 25.84 13.35 -11.09
C TYR A 522 25.76 14.81 -11.51
N GLY A 523 26.35 15.75 -10.77
CA GLY A 523 26.27 17.17 -11.07
C GLY A 523 26.94 17.54 -12.41
N VAL A 524 26.26 18.38 -13.20
CA VAL A 524 26.76 18.88 -14.49
C VAL A 524 26.51 20.38 -14.64
N GLU A 525 27.32 21.07 -15.45
CA GLU A 525 27.17 22.51 -15.70
C GLU A 525 26.13 22.82 -16.79
N SER A 526 25.90 21.90 -17.72
CA SER A 526 24.96 22.06 -18.84
C SER A 526 24.39 20.71 -19.27
N THR A 527 23.13 20.71 -19.70
CA THR A 527 22.44 19.55 -20.29
C THR A 527 22.42 19.59 -21.82
N GLY A 528 22.99 20.64 -22.44
CA GLY A 528 22.88 20.88 -23.87
C GLY A 528 21.42 21.07 -24.28
N ASN A 529 20.98 20.33 -25.30
CA ASN A 529 19.59 20.35 -25.80
C ASN A 529 18.74 19.19 -25.24
N ASN A 530 19.24 18.45 -24.24
CA ASN A 530 18.50 17.31 -23.71
C ASN A 530 17.31 17.77 -22.85
N PRO A 531 16.19 17.03 -22.87
CA PRO A 531 15.04 17.33 -22.04
C PRO A 531 15.41 17.22 -20.56
N VAL A 532 14.95 18.19 -19.75
CA VAL A 532 15.25 18.26 -18.32
C VAL A 532 13.96 18.16 -17.52
N THR A 533 13.91 17.23 -16.57
CA THR A 533 12.80 17.13 -15.61
C THR A 533 13.02 18.15 -14.51
N MET A 534 12.11 19.13 -14.41
CA MET A 534 12.15 20.17 -13.37
C MET A 534 11.53 19.64 -12.08
N ILE A 535 12.30 19.65 -10.99
CA ILE A 535 11.87 19.19 -9.66
C ILE A 535 11.39 20.37 -8.78
N ASP A 536 11.63 21.62 -9.19
CA ASP A 536 11.54 22.84 -8.37
C ASP A 536 10.28 23.70 -8.51
#